data_AF-A0A2E1AMA2-F1
#
_entry.id   AF-A0A2E1AMA2-F1
#
_cell.length_a   1.000
_cell.length_b   1.000
_cell.length_c   1.000
_cell.angle_alpha   90.00
_cell.angle_beta   90.00
_cell.angle_gamma   90.00
#
_symmetry.space_group_name_H-M   'P 1'
#
loop_
_entity.id
_entity.type
_entity.pdbx_description
1 polymer ?
#
loop_
_entity_poly.entity_id
_entity_poly.type
_entity_poly.pdbx_seq_one_letter_code
_entity_poly.pdbx_strand_id
1 'polypeptide(L)'
;MYHQQTFQLTSDWRIPSYAQAMIWAKNEVDAAQTTGDEGTVTLNVDKSPITLHWGSAQGPALTQLKWQPQDLKWDGSIRIGGMVDAIHLSAFPGIEEAIAVVHIGGQPLLPDTVPFARADQRQDVPYAEPEWMEGIDSEVEFGYSTWLVGEDSPLYAVIYDALSSKMPIYAYGLLPAVTQGWHQQLALPILLQSVTVFPS
;
A
#
# COMPACT_ATOMS: atom_id res chain seq x y z
N MET A 1 27.73 11.19 -11.40
CA MET A 1 28.19 10.45 -10.21
C MET A 1 27.10 10.62 -9.18
N TYR A 2 26.42 9.54 -8.80
CA TYR A 2 25.37 9.63 -7.78
C TYR A 2 26.02 9.73 -6.40
N HIS A 3 25.41 10.51 -5.50
CA HIS A 3 25.79 10.54 -4.10
C HIS A 3 24.88 9.59 -3.33
N GLN A 4 25.45 8.79 -2.44
CA GLN A 4 24.68 7.95 -1.54
C GLN A 4 24.17 8.77 -0.35
N GLN A 5 22.93 8.52 0.05
CA GLN A 5 22.31 9.16 1.20
C GLN A 5 21.50 8.14 1.98
N THR A 6 21.54 8.27 3.31
CA THR A 6 20.75 7.45 4.22
C THR A 6 19.49 8.19 4.62
N PHE A 7 18.38 7.48 4.60
CA PHE A 7 17.04 7.97 4.93
C PHE A 7 16.38 7.05 5.96
N GLN A 8 15.37 7.59 6.65
CA GLN A 8 14.42 6.81 7.42
C GLN A 8 13.09 6.78 6.67
N LEU A 9 12.40 5.63 6.71
CA LEU A 9 11.06 5.57 6.15
C LEU A 9 10.06 6.38 6.98
N THR A 10 10.22 6.35 8.30
CA THR A 10 9.26 6.93 9.25
C THR A 10 9.96 7.48 10.49
N SER A 11 9.34 8.47 11.14
CA SER A 11 9.74 8.99 12.47
C SER A 11 8.63 8.92 13.52
N ASP A 12 7.37 8.85 13.09
CA ASP A 12 6.20 8.91 13.98
C ASP A 12 5.51 7.54 14.17
N TRP A 13 5.92 6.54 13.39
CA TRP A 13 5.37 5.18 13.42
C TRP A 13 6.51 4.15 13.54
N ARG A 14 6.21 2.96 14.04
CA ARG A 14 7.20 1.87 14.15
C ARG A 14 6.82 0.72 13.24
N ILE A 15 7.77 0.32 12.40
CA ILE A 15 7.63 -0.84 11.52
C ILE A 15 7.48 -2.10 12.39
N PRO A 16 6.39 -2.88 12.23
CA PRO A 16 6.22 -4.15 12.92
C PRO A 16 7.43 -5.06 12.72
N SER A 17 7.84 -5.78 13.77
CA SER A 17 9.06 -6.60 13.73
C SER A 17 9.10 -7.63 12.59
N TYR A 18 7.95 -8.18 12.21
CA TYR A 18 7.84 -9.11 11.07
C TYR A 18 8.10 -8.45 9.70
N ALA A 19 8.02 -7.12 9.61
CA ALA A 19 8.14 -6.33 8.38
C ALA A 19 9.50 -5.65 8.20
N GLN A 20 10.30 -5.48 9.27
CA GLN A 20 11.52 -4.67 9.25
C GLN A 20 12.57 -5.13 8.21
N ALA A 21 12.69 -6.44 8.01
CA ALA A 21 13.56 -7.04 7.00
C ALA A 21 12.79 -7.49 5.74
N MET A 22 11.52 -7.14 5.62
CA MET A 22 10.73 -7.47 4.44
C MET A 22 10.57 -6.27 3.51
N ILE A 23 10.84 -5.05 3.96
CA ILE A 23 10.64 -3.87 3.14
C ILE A 23 11.92 -3.54 2.35
N TRP A 24 11.72 -3.27 1.07
CA TRP A 24 12.75 -2.78 0.15
C TRP A 24 12.33 -1.41 -0.37
N ALA A 25 13.25 -0.45 -0.35
CA ALA A 25 13.06 0.84 -0.99
C ALA A 25 13.76 0.84 -2.34
N LYS A 26 13.08 1.34 -3.37
CA LYS A 26 13.58 1.40 -4.75
C LYS A 26 13.31 2.78 -5.35
N ASN A 27 14.29 3.32 -6.07
CA ASN A 27 14.14 4.49 -6.93
C ASN A 27 14.54 4.14 -8.38
N GLU A 28 14.76 5.13 -9.24
CA GLU A 28 15.15 4.87 -10.64
C GLU A 28 16.58 4.31 -10.78
N VAL A 29 17.44 4.50 -9.77
CA VAL A 29 18.87 4.16 -9.84
C VAL A 29 19.16 2.81 -9.20
N ASP A 30 18.66 2.58 -7.99
CA ASP A 30 18.95 1.37 -7.21
C ASP A 30 17.81 0.97 -6.26
N ALA A 31 18.04 -0.13 -5.55
CA ALA A 31 17.15 -0.64 -4.53
C ALA A 31 17.95 -1.20 -3.35
N ALA A 32 17.44 -1.01 -2.15
CA ALA A 32 18.05 -1.53 -0.93
C ALA A 32 16.99 -1.95 0.09
N GLN A 33 17.34 -2.96 0.88
CA GLN A 33 16.52 -3.43 1.99
C GLN A 33 16.59 -2.44 3.15
N THR A 34 15.46 -2.22 3.81
CA THR A 34 15.40 -1.37 5.00
C THR A 34 15.89 -2.12 6.24
N THR A 35 16.29 -1.39 7.27
CA THR A 35 16.75 -1.97 8.55
C THR A 35 16.20 -1.22 9.76
N GLY A 36 15.94 -1.95 10.84
CA GLY A 36 15.48 -1.39 12.11
C GLY A 36 14.02 -0.92 12.12
N ASP A 37 13.58 -0.46 13.30
CA ASP A 37 12.18 -0.10 13.59
C ASP A 37 11.65 1.10 12.79
N GLU A 38 12.55 1.96 12.30
CA GLU A 38 12.22 3.19 11.54
C GLU A 38 12.48 3.02 10.02
N GLY A 39 12.98 1.87 9.60
CA GLY A 39 13.26 1.57 8.20
C GLY A 39 14.41 2.39 7.64
N THR A 40 15.60 2.30 8.24
CA THR A 40 16.79 2.98 7.72
C THR A 40 17.25 2.31 6.43
N VAL A 41 17.50 3.12 5.39
CA VAL A 41 17.93 2.64 4.07
C VAL A 41 18.89 3.64 3.41
N THR A 42 19.86 3.14 2.64
CA THR A 42 20.83 3.95 1.89
C THR A 42 20.64 3.72 0.40
N LEU A 43 20.37 4.79 -0.35
CA LEU A 43 20.14 4.75 -1.80
C LEU A 43 21.01 5.80 -2.52
N ASN A 44 21.20 5.62 -3.82
CA ASN A 44 21.77 6.64 -4.69
C ASN A 44 20.74 7.74 -4.96
N VAL A 45 21.09 9.00 -4.69
CA VAL A 45 20.13 10.12 -4.79
C VAL A 45 19.97 10.62 -6.22
N ASP A 46 18.73 10.61 -6.68
CA ASP A 46 18.24 11.15 -7.96
C ASP A 46 17.02 12.08 -7.79
N LYS A 47 16.44 12.15 -6.58
CA LYS A 47 15.22 12.88 -6.22
C LYS A 47 13.94 12.34 -6.87
N SER A 48 13.97 11.14 -7.45
CA SER A 48 12.76 10.47 -7.93
C SER A 48 11.94 9.94 -6.74
N PRO A 49 10.64 9.71 -6.91
CA PRO A 49 9.82 9.05 -5.90
C PRO A 49 10.40 7.68 -5.50
N ILE A 50 10.19 7.28 -4.25
CA ILE A 50 10.70 6.02 -3.72
C ILE A 50 9.53 5.03 -3.60
N THR A 51 9.60 3.91 -4.31
CA THR A 51 8.62 2.84 -4.21
C THR A 51 9.05 1.84 -3.14
N LEU A 52 8.13 1.52 -2.23
CA LEU A 52 8.34 0.45 -1.26
C LEU A 52 7.83 -0.88 -1.81
N HIS A 53 8.63 -1.92 -1.66
CA HIS A 53 8.33 -3.30 -2.08
C HIS A 53 8.42 -4.27 -0.91
N TRP A 54 7.68 -5.39 -1.00
CA TRP A 54 7.71 -6.46 0.00
C TRP A 54 8.56 -7.67 -0.42
N GLY A 55 9.37 -8.18 0.50
CA GLY A 55 10.23 -9.37 0.37
C GLY A 55 11.49 -9.15 -0.46
N SER A 56 11.40 -8.45 -1.58
CA SER A 56 12.53 -8.15 -2.47
C SER A 56 12.31 -6.84 -3.23
N ALA A 57 13.36 -6.35 -3.91
CA ALA A 57 13.28 -5.18 -4.80
C ALA A 57 12.36 -5.38 -6.03
N GLN A 58 11.97 -6.63 -6.32
CA GLN A 58 11.03 -7.01 -7.39
C GLN A 58 9.74 -7.62 -6.82
N GLY A 59 9.56 -7.57 -5.51
CA GLY A 59 8.34 -8.05 -4.88
C GLY A 59 7.17 -7.08 -5.09
N PRO A 60 5.99 -7.40 -4.53
CA PRO A 60 4.81 -6.55 -4.64
C PRO A 60 5.12 -5.13 -4.18
N ALA A 61 4.81 -4.14 -5.02
CA ALA A 61 4.83 -2.74 -4.62
C ALA A 61 3.75 -2.52 -3.54
N LEU A 62 4.06 -1.69 -2.56
CA LEU A 62 3.19 -1.38 -1.42
C LEU A 62 2.64 0.04 -1.51
N THR A 63 3.51 1.00 -1.80
CA THR A 63 3.18 2.43 -1.87
C THR A 63 4.34 3.15 -2.54
N GLN A 64 4.08 4.35 -3.04
CA GLN A 64 5.11 5.28 -3.47
C GLN A 64 5.20 6.45 -2.51
N LEU A 65 6.41 6.87 -2.19
CA LEU A 65 6.72 7.97 -1.29
C LEU A 65 7.37 9.11 -2.04
N LYS A 66 7.02 10.33 -1.66
CA LYS A 66 7.69 11.52 -2.16
C LYS A 66 9.11 11.56 -1.62
N TRP A 67 10.08 11.84 -2.49
CA TRP A 67 11.45 12.01 -2.05
C TRP A 67 11.58 13.12 -1.00
N GLN A 68 12.29 12.82 0.08
CA GLN A 68 12.63 13.79 1.13
C GLN A 68 14.06 13.54 1.65
N PRO A 69 14.78 14.57 2.13
CA PRO A 69 16.20 14.42 2.48
C PRO A 69 16.51 13.57 3.72
N GLN A 70 15.56 13.29 4.60
CA GLN A 70 15.89 12.60 5.88
C GLN A 70 14.84 11.58 6.26
N ASP A 71 13.57 11.96 6.14
CA ASP A 71 12.43 11.17 6.56
C ASP A 71 11.41 11.16 5.43
N LEU A 72 11.06 9.97 4.93
CA LEU A 72 10.12 9.79 3.83
C LEU A 72 8.66 9.87 4.28
N LYS A 73 8.40 10.06 5.57
CA LYS A 73 7.08 10.29 6.17
C LYS A 73 6.09 9.15 5.91
N TRP A 74 6.59 7.93 5.81
CA TRP A 74 5.74 6.75 5.74
C TRP A 74 5.09 6.49 7.09
N ASP A 75 3.81 6.17 7.08
CA ASP A 75 2.97 5.91 8.25
C ASP A 75 2.49 4.45 8.32
N GLY A 76 3.11 3.57 7.52
CA GLY A 76 2.69 2.19 7.36
C GLY A 76 1.56 1.98 6.36
N SER A 77 1.09 3.05 5.69
CA SER A 77 0.05 2.96 4.67
C SER A 77 0.51 2.25 3.40
N ILE A 78 -0.40 1.47 2.83
CA ILE A 78 -0.26 0.76 1.56
C ILE A 78 -1.34 1.30 0.64
N ARG A 79 -0.96 1.66 -0.59
CA ARG A 79 -1.80 2.42 -1.53
C ARG A 79 -1.63 1.86 -2.93
N ILE A 80 -2.63 1.13 -3.41
CA ILE A 80 -2.59 0.43 -4.69
C ILE A 80 -3.79 0.86 -5.53
N GLY A 81 -3.53 1.24 -6.78
CA GLY A 81 -4.53 1.32 -7.82
C GLY A 81 -4.54 0.01 -8.58
N GLY A 82 -5.65 -0.72 -8.56
CA GLY A 82 -5.74 -1.99 -9.28
C GLY A 82 -7.16 -2.45 -9.60
N MET A 83 -7.25 -3.74 -9.87
CA MET A 83 -8.48 -4.50 -10.03
C MET A 83 -8.50 -5.59 -8.96
N VAL A 84 -9.71 -5.95 -8.51
CA VAL A 84 -9.88 -7.13 -7.67
C VAL A 84 -9.87 -8.35 -8.60
N ASP A 85 -8.91 -9.26 -8.40
CA ASP A 85 -8.76 -10.45 -9.24
C ASP A 85 -9.47 -11.67 -8.64
N ALA A 86 -9.45 -11.77 -7.31
CA ALA A 86 -10.07 -12.88 -6.60
C ALA A 86 -10.41 -12.51 -5.16
N ILE A 87 -11.44 -13.16 -4.62
CA ILE A 87 -11.80 -13.11 -3.21
C ILE A 87 -11.96 -14.54 -2.72
N HIS A 88 -11.30 -14.88 -1.61
CA HIS A 88 -11.43 -16.16 -0.95
C HIS A 88 -11.85 -15.95 0.51
N LEU A 89 -12.97 -16.53 0.92
CA LEU A 89 -13.37 -16.57 2.32
C LEU A 89 -12.69 -17.76 3.01
N SER A 90 -11.93 -17.48 4.06
CA SER A 90 -11.22 -18.50 4.82
C SER A 90 -11.40 -18.30 6.33
N ALA A 91 -11.52 -19.41 7.05
CA ALA A 91 -11.41 -19.41 8.49
C ALA A 91 -9.93 -19.55 8.86
N PHE A 92 -9.44 -18.68 9.74
CA PHE A 92 -8.08 -18.75 10.26
C PHE A 92 -8.07 -19.28 11.70
N PRO A 93 -7.09 -20.13 12.09
CA PRO A 93 -6.98 -20.59 13.45
C PRO A 93 -6.89 -19.42 14.45
N GLY A 94 -7.81 -19.40 15.43
CA GLY A 94 -7.85 -18.36 16.46
C GLY A 94 -8.64 -17.10 16.07
N ILE A 95 -9.31 -17.09 14.92
CA ILE A 95 -10.23 -16.03 14.50
C ILE A 95 -11.63 -16.62 14.42
N GLU A 96 -12.59 -16.01 15.13
CA GLU A 96 -13.96 -16.53 15.24
C GLU A 96 -14.76 -16.35 13.94
N GLU A 97 -14.51 -15.27 13.23
CA GLU A 97 -15.21 -14.89 11.99
C GLU A 97 -14.39 -15.26 10.76
N ALA A 98 -15.08 -15.52 9.64
CA ALA A 98 -14.36 -15.77 8.39
C ALA A 98 -13.82 -14.44 7.85
N ILE A 99 -12.65 -14.55 7.21
CA ILE A 99 -11.92 -13.39 6.73
C ILE A 99 -11.80 -13.53 5.23
N ALA A 100 -12.15 -12.47 4.53
CA ALA A 100 -11.96 -12.39 3.10
C ALA A 100 -10.50 -12.04 2.81
N VAL A 101 -9.85 -12.95 2.08
CA VAL A 101 -8.55 -12.78 1.47
C VAL A 101 -8.78 -12.27 0.04
N VAL A 102 -8.41 -11.02 -0.19
CA VAL A 102 -8.64 -10.30 -1.45
C VAL A 102 -7.33 -10.21 -2.22
N HIS A 103 -7.32 -10.68 -3.45
CA HIS A 103 -6.19 -10.53 -4.37
C HIS A 103 -6.41 -9.30 -5.24
N ILE A 104 -5.46 -8.36 -5.18
CA ILE A 104 -5.49 -7.12 -5.94
C ILE A 104 -4.27 -7.09 -6.85
N GLY A 105 -4.51 -7.08 -8.15
CA GLY A 105 -3.52 -6.82 -9.19
C GLY A 105 -3.51 -5.33 -9.51
N GLY A 106 -2.34 -4.68 -9.45
CA GLY A 106 -2.26 -3.24 -9.63
C GLY A 106 -0.85 -2.66 -9.53
N GLN A 107 -0.81 -1.34 -9.40
CA GLN A 107 0.38 -0.50 -9.31
C GLN A 107 0.24 0.44 -8.10
N PRO A 108 1.34 0.92 -7.49
CA PRO A 108 1.25 1.89 -6.42
C PRO A 108 0.62 3.19 -6.90
N LEU A 109 -0.10 3.85 -5.99
CA LEU A 109 -0.58 5.20 -6.25
C LEU A 109 0.57 6.21 -6.15
N LEU A 110 0.50 7.26 -6.97
CA LEU A 110 1.40 8.41 -6.88
C LEU A 110 1.34 9.03 -5.46
N PRO A 111 2.43 9.69 -5.00
CA PRO A 111 2.55 10.05 -3.60
C PRO A 111 1.45 11.02 -3.11
N ASP A 112 1.02 11.91 -4.00
CA ASP A 112 0.06 12.98 -3.73
C ASP A 112 -1.39 12.59 -4.13
N THR A 113 -1.63 11.33 -4.55
CA THR A 113 -2.97 10.84 -4.92
C THR A 113 -3.91 10.83 -3.71
N VAL A 114 -5.04 11.54 -3.84
CA VAL A 114 -6.14 11.51 -2.87
C VAL A 114 -7.47 11.41 -3.63
N PRO A 115 -8.23 10.31 -3.50
CA PRO A 115 -9.43 10.07 -4.30
C PRO A 115 -10.69 10.73 -3.72
N PHE A 116 -10.57 11.38 -2.57
CA PHE A 116 -11.66 12.07 -1.91
C PHE A 116 -11.17 13.39 -1.31
N ALA A 117 -12.08 14.36 -1.22
CA ALA A 117 -11.76 15.65 -0.62
C ALA A 117 -11.27 15.48 0.83
N ARG A 118 -10.07 16.00 1.09
CA ARG A 118 -9.52 16.11 2.45
C ARG A 118 -10.38 17.05 3.29
N ALA A 119 -10.24 16.97 4.61
CA ALA A 119 -11.09 17.74 5.53
C ALA A 119 -11.08 19.25 5.26
N ASP A 120 -9.93 19.80 4.85
CA ASP A 120 -9.74 21.19 4.44
C ASP A 120 -10.41 21.54 3.10
N GLN A 121 -10.53 20.57 2.19
CA GLN A 121 -11.14 20.74 0.86
C GLN A 121 -12.66 20.57 0.86
N ARG A 122 -13.23 20.00 1.93
CA ARG A 122 -14.69 19.75 2.04
C ARG A 122 -15.54 21.01 2.12
N GLN A 123 -14.95 22.20 2.19
CA GLN A 123 -15.68 23.47 2.17
C GLN A 123 -15.63 24.14 0.80
N ASP A 124 -14.76 23.68 -0.10
CA ASP A 124 -14.52 24.30 -1.40
C ASP A 124 -15.25 23.52 -2.49
N VAL A 125 -16.51 23.89 -2.72
CA VAL A 125 -17.34 23.31 -3.78
C VAL A 125 -17.18 24.08 -5.10
N PRO A 126 -17.13 23.40 -6.27
CA PRO A 126 -17.27 21.94 -6.46
C PRO A 126 -15.98 21.18 -6.11
N TYR A 127 -16.14 19.94 -5.63
CA TYR A 127 -15.02 19.03 -5.45
C TYR A 127 -14.51 18.54 -6.81
N ALA A 128 -13.20 18.36 -6.94
CA ALA A 128 -12.64 17.67 -8.10
C ALA A 128 -13.15 16.22 -8.12
N GLU A 129 -13.65 15.78 -9.29
CA GLU A 129 -13.99 14.38 -9.50
C GLU A 129 -12.68 13.58 -9.61
N PRO A 130 -12.55 12.46 -8.88
CA PRO A 130 -11.33 11.67 -8.95
C PRO A 130 -11.27 10.90 -10.27
N GLU A 131 -10.14 10.95 -10.95
CA GLU A 131 -9.89 10.16 -12.16
C GLU A 131 -8.99 8.95 -11.84
N TRP A 132 -9.37 7.78 -12.37
CA TRP A 132 -8.67 6.52 -12.15
C TRP A 132 -7.23 6.49 -12.67
N MET A 133 -6.97 7.09 -13.85
CA MET A 133 -5.64 7.02 -14.46
C MET A 133 -4.68 8.05 -13.87
N GLU A 134 -5.18 9.15 -13.30
CA GLU A 134 -4.33 10.24 -12.80
C GLU A 134 -3.57 9.88 -11.52
N GLY A 135 -4.05 8.90 -10.76
CA GLY A 135 -3.48 8.58 -9.45
C GLY A 135 -2.49 7.42 -9.44
N ILE A 136 -2.26 6.76 -10.58
CA ILE A 136 -1.46 5.52 -10.69
C ILE A 136 -0.09 5.83 -11.28
N ASP A 137 0.96 5.23 -10.73
CA ASP A 137 2.26 5.24 -11.38
C ASP A 137 2.36 4.12 -12.43
N SER A 138 2.23 4.49 -13.71
CA SER A 138 2.34 3.55 -14.83
C SER A 138 3.76 3.03 -15.08
N GLU A 139 4.79 3.67 -14.53
CA GLU A 139 6.19 3.29 -14.72
C GLU A 139 6.62 2.15 -13.79
N VAL A 140 5.91 1.94 -12.68
CA VAL A 140 6.15 0.80 -11.79
C VAL A 140 5.52 -0.45 -12.39
N GLU A 141 6.26 -1.55 -12.41
CA GLU A 141 5.75 -2.83 -12.92
C GLU A 141 4.47 -3.28 -12.20
N PHE A 142 3.50 -3.78 -12.97
CA PHE A 142 2.25 -4.33 -12.43
C PHE A 142 2.55 -5.53 -11.53
N GLY A 143 1.95 -5.54 -10.33
CA GLY A 143 2.16 -6.59 -9.33
C GLY A 143 0.86 -7.08 -8.72
N TYR A 144 0.98 -8.11 -7.87
CA TYR A 144 -0.15 -8.68 -7.13
C TYR A 144 0.11 -8.59 -5.63
N SER A 145 -0.93 -8.26 -4.88
CA SER A 145 -0.89 -8.14 -3.42
C SER A 145 -2.10 -8.82 -2.78
N THR A 146 -1.96 -9.23 -1.52
CA THR A 146 -2.99 -9.93 -0.75
C THR A 146 -3.45 -9.08 0.41
N TRP A 147 -4.76 -8.91 0.50
CA TRP A 147 -5.42 -8.01 1.44
C TRP A 147 -6.43 -8.79 2.28
N LEU A 148 -6.68 -8.27 3.47
CA LEU A 148 -7.55 -8.84 4.48
C LEU A 148 -8.68 -7.86 4.75
N VAL A 149 -9.91 -8.37 4.74
CA VAL A 149 -11.11 -7.63 5.14
C VAL A 149 -12.05 -8.59 5.87
N GLY A 150 -12.68 -8.13 6.96
CA GLY A 150 -13.72 -8.90 7.65
C GLY A 150 -14.91 -9.14 6.73
N GLU A 151 -15.52 -10.33 6.78
CA GLU A 151 -16.65 -10.66 5.91
C GLU A 151 -17.90 -9.80 6.18
N ASP A 152 -18.03 -9.30 7.40
CA ASP A 152 -19.09 -8.43 7.90
C ASP A 152 -18.81 -6.94 7.64
N SER A 153 -17.60 -6.60 7.19
CA SER A 153 -17.22 -5.22 6.88
C SER A 153 -17.99 -4.70 5.66
N PRO A 154 -18.47 -3.45 5.66
CA PRO A 154 -19.04 -2.85 4.45
C PRO A 154 -18.04 -2.79 3.28
N LEU A 155 -16.73 -2.80 3.57
CA LEU A 155 -15.69 -2.85 2.55
C LEU A 155 -15.72 -4.17 1.77
N TYR A 156 -16.12 -5.29 2.39
CA TYR A 156 -16.23 -6.58 1.71
C TYR A 156 -17.27 -6.51 0.58
N ALA A 157 -18.45 -5.95 0.86
CA ALA A 157 -19.50 -5.78 -0.15
C ALA A 157 -19.02 -4.92 -1.34
N VAL A 158 -18.34 -3.81 -1.05
CA VAL A 158 -17.81 -2.92 -2.10
C VAL A 158 -16.76 -3.63 -2.97
N ILE A 159 -15.86 -4.39 -2.35
CA ILE A 159 -14.83 -5.16 -3.06
C ILE A 159 -15.44 -6.30 -3.88
N TYR A 160 -16.48 -6.97 -3.36
CA TYR A 160 -17.22 -7.99 -4.10
C TYR A 160 -17.92 -7.39 -5.33
N ASP A 161 -18.57 -6.24 -5.18
CA ASP A 161 -19.20 -5.54 -6.30
C ASP A 161 -18.18 -5.08 -7.34
N ALA A 162 -17.02 -4.58 -6.90
CA ALA A 162 -15.91 -4.22 -7.78
C ALA A 162 -15.37 -5.43 -8.56
N LEU A 163 -15.21 -6.59 -7.91
CA LEU A 163 -14.84 -7.84 -8.58
C LEU A 163 -15.89 -8.25 -9.61
N SER A 164 -17.16 -8.32 -9.21
CA SER A 164 -18.26 -8.78 -10.06
C SER A 164 -18.45 -7.90 -11.29
N SER A 165 -18.32 -6.58 -11.10
CA SER A 165 -18.52 -5.59 -12.16
C SER A 165 -17.23 -5.23 -12.90
N LYS A 166 -16.09 -5.81 -12.52
CA LYS A 166 -14.75 -5.48 -13.05
C LYS A 166 -14.47 -3.97 -13.01
N MET A 167 -14.75 -3.34 -11.88
CA MET A 167 -14.50 -1.93 -11.68
C MET A 167 -13.07 -1.69 -11.15
N PRO A 168 -12.35 -0.67 -11.67
CA PRO A 168 -11.08 -0.25 -11.09
C PRO A 168 -11.26 0.29 -9.68
N ILE A 169 -10.24 0.07 -8.84
CA ILE A 169 -10.26 0.50 -7.44
C ILE A 169 -8.94 1.14 -6.99
N TYR A 170 -9.03 2.17 -6.16
CA TYR A 170 -7.93 2.55 -5.28
C TYR A 170 -8.15 1.89 -3.91
N ALA A 171 -7.24 1.01 -3.52
CA ALA A 171 -7.22 0.32 -2.23
C ALA A 171 -6.20 0.97 -1.29
N TYR A 172 -6.64 1.25 -0.07
CA TYR A 172 -5.83 1.80 1.02
C TYR A 172 -5.83 0.85 2.18
N GLY A 173 -4.65 0.56 2.71
CA GLY A 173 -4.50 -0.40 3.81
C GLY A 173 -3.32 -0.07 4.69
N LEU A 174 -3.10 -0.94 5.67
CA LEU A 174 -2.02 -0.83 6.62
C LEU A 174 -1.45 -2.20 6.97
N LEU A 175 -0.20 -2.20 7.40
CA LEU A 175 0.40 -3.37 8.04
C LEU A 175 -0.17 -3.53 9.46
N PRO A 176 -0.78 -4.69 9.80
CA PRO A 176 -1.32 -4.92 11.13
C PRO A 176 -0.25 -4.89 12.22
N ALA A 177 -0.66 -4.60 13.45
CA ALA A 177 0.23 -4.73 14.59
C ALA A 177 0.64 -6.20 14.82
N VAL A 178 1.86 -6.42 15.32
CA VAL A 178 2.38 -7.77 15.64
C VAL A 178 1.42 -8.53 16.57
N THR A 179 0.78 -7.83 17.51
CA THR A 179 -0.15 -8.38 18.50
C THR A 179 -1.40 -9.02 17.89
N GLN A 180 -1.74 -8.69 16.64
CA GLN A 180 -2.87 -9.29 15.93
C GLN A 180 -2.53 -10.64 15.27
N GLY A 181 -1.26 -11.05 15.23
CA GLY A 181 -0.86 -12.39 14.80
C GLY A 181 -0.99 -12.71 13.30
N TRP A 182 -1.48 -11.79 12.46
CA TRP A 182 -1.70 -12.01 11.03
C TRP A 182 -0.48 -12.50 10.25
N HIS A 183 0.71 -12.02 10.63
CA HIS A 183 1.98 -12.41 10.03
C HIS A 183 2.33 -13.90 10.24
N GLN A 184 1.65 -14.60 11.15
CA GLN A 184 1.81 -16.04 11.36
C GLN A 184 0.98 -16.85 10.35
N GLN A 185 -0.03 -16.24 9.74
CA GLN A 185 -0.95 -16.87 8.79
C GLN A 185 -0.60 -16.51 7.34
N LEU A 186 -0.13 -15.29 7.10
CA LEU A 186 0.16 -14.75 5.77
C LEU A 186 1.54 -14.08 5.71
N ALA A 187 2.22 -14.30 4.58
CA ALA A 187 3.54 -13.71 4.34
C ALA A 187 3.51 -12.19 4.15
N LEU A 188 2.40 -11.63 3.63
CA LEU A 188 2.14 -10.19 3.48
C LEU A 188 0.72 -9.91 3.98
N PRO A 189 0.54 -9.61 5.28
CA PRO A 189 -0.78 -9.29 5.81
C PRO A 189 -1.06 -7.78 5.61
N ILE A 190 -2.03 -7.44 4.76
CA ILE A 190 -2.46 -6.05 4.56
C ILE A 190 -3.91 -5.93 5.01
N LEU A 191 -4.21 -5.10 6.01
CA LEU A 191 -5.59 -4.83 6.40
C LEU A 191 -6.16 -3.73 5.51
N LEU A 192 -7.24 -4.04 4.77
CA LEU A 192 -7.96 -3.04 3.98
C LEU A 192 -8.65 -2.03 4.90
N GLN A 193 -8.43 -0.74 4.67
CA GLN A 193 -8.96 0.36 5.47
C GLN A 193 -10.01 1.17 4.71
N SER A 194 -9.79 1.39 3.42
CA SER A 194 -10.77 2.05 2.56
C SER A 194 -10.55 1.68 1.10
N VAL A 195 -11.60 1.84 0.30
CA VAL A 195 -11.57 1.64 -1.14
C VAL A 195 -12.32 2.76 -1.84
N THR A 196 -11.79 3.23 -2.97
CA THR A 196 -12.53 4.04 -3.94
C THR A 196 -12.78 3.20 -5.17
N VAL A 197 -14.01 3.21 -5.67
CA VAL A 197 -14.42 2.46 -6.87
C VAL A 197 -14.71 3.45 -7.99
N PHE A 198 -14.20 3.17 -9.18
CA PHE A 198 -14.37 4.02 -10.35
C PHE A 198 -15.37 3.39 -11.31
N PRO A 199 -16.34 4.15 -11.85
CA PRO A 199 -17.22 3.65 -12.90
C PRO A 199 -16.38 3.37 -14.16
N SER A 200 -16.71 2.27 -14.83
CA SER A 200 -16.18 1.90 -16.14
C SER A 200 -16.76 2.75 -17.27
#